data_AF-W4FM82-F1
#
_entry.id   AF-W4FM82-F1
#
_cell.length_a   1.000
_cell.length_b   1.000
_cell.length_c   1.000
_cell.angle_alpha   90.00
_cell.angle_beta   90.00
_cell.angle_gamma   90.00
#
_symmetry.space_group_name_H-M   'P 1'
#
loop_
_entity.id
_entity.type
_entity.pdbx_description
1 polymer ?
#
loop_
_entity_poly.entity_id
_entity_poly.type
_entity_poly.pdbx_seq_one_letter_code
_entity_poly.pdbx_strand_id
1 'polypeptide(L)'
;MEQQILRSLSAACGIPITTIISHMKKNPRFKARSNYVKPHHIPANVGEWLKFAMSFVRPLPGGRYLFNDMHDYVHVDEKWFYLTKVKGRYYVYDDEEVTVRAVKSKRFITNVMFLATVARPRYDPHGKKAWDAKVVFWPFVQVTPAQRGSKNRPKGAMVTTP
;
A
#
# COMPACT_ATOMS: atom_id res chain seq x y z
N MET A 1 2.62 -4.92 28.77
CA MET A 1 2.63 -3.86 27.72
C MET A 1 3.35 -2.62 28.29
N GLU A 2 4.57 -2.80 28.77
CA GLU A 2 5.16 -1.84 29.73
C GLU A 2 6.03 -0.78 29.07
N GLN A 3 6.36 -0.91 27.78
CA GLN A 3 7.31 -0.02 27.09
C GLN A 3 6.69 0.77 25.92
N GLN A 4 5.36 0.77 25.77
CA GLN A 4 4.72 1.46 24.63
C GLN A 4 4.74 2.99 24.76
N ILE A 5 4.63 3.51 25.98
CA ILE A 5 4.57 4.95 26.25
C ILE A 5 5.64 5.29 27.30
N LEU A 6 6.26 6.48 27.20
CA LEU A 6 7.29 6.90 28.16
C LEU A 6 6.84 6.82 29.62
N ARG A 7 5.54 7.03 29.90
CA ARG A 7 4.95 6.88 31.23
C ARG A 7 4.98 5.44 31.73
N SER A 8 4.62 4.47 30.89
CA SER A 8 4.65 3.06 31.28
C SER A 8 6.08 2.57 31.48
N LEU A 9 7.00 3.03 30.62
CA LEU A 9 8.42 2.71 30.73
C LEU A 9 9.02 3.28 32.02
N SER A 10 8.67 4.53 32.35
CA SER A 10 9.09 5.19 33.59
C SER A 10 8.62 4.43 34.83
N ALA A 11 7.35 4.02 34.85
CA ALA A 11 6.80 3.23 35.95
C ALA A 11 7.48 1.86 36.08
N ALA A 12 7.71 1.18 34.95
CA ALA A 12 8.34 -0.14 34.95
C ALA A 12 9.82 -0.13 35.34
N CYS A 13 10.56 0.92 34.95
CA CYS A 13 11.98 1.06 35.27
C CYS A 13 12.24 1.83 36.58
N GLY A 14 11.22 2.45 37.19
CA GLY A 14 11.39 3.34 38.36
C GLY A 14 12.19 4.62 38.06
N ILE A 15 12.41 4.95 36.78
CA ILE A 15 13.20 6.12 36.36
C ILE A 15 12.24 7.25 35.97
N PRO A 16 12.45 8.50 36.41
CA PRO A 16 11.65 9.64 35.98
C PRO A 16 11.66 9.83 34.46
N ILE A 17 10.49 10.17 33.89
CA ILE A 17 10.31 10.39 32.44
C ILE A 17 11.32 11.40 31.88
N THR A 18 11.62 12.46 32.63
CA THR A 18 12.57 13.52 32.24
C THR A 18 13.99 13.00 32.03
N THR A 19 14.43 12.07 32.88
CA THR A 19 15.72 11.40 32.79
C THR A 19 15.77 10.51 31.54
N ILE A 20 14.69 9.77 31.26
CA ILE A 20 14.56 8.92 30.06
C ILE A 20 14.64 9.79 28.79
N ILE A 21 13.91 10.91 28.72
CA ILE A 21 13.95 11.83 27.56
C ILE A 21 15.35 12.41 27.35
N SER A 22 16.00 12.84 28.44
CA SER A 22 17.36 13.39 28.38
C SER A 22 18.36 12.34 27.90
N HIS A 23 18.21 11.09 28.35
CA HIS A 23 19.02 9.97 27.92
C HIS A 23 18.79 9.63 26.44
N MET A 24 17.55 9.63 25.95
CA MET A 24 17.23 9.44 24.52
C MET A 24 17.87 10.50 23.61
N LYS A 25 17.95 11.76 24.06
CA LYS A 25 18.60 12.85 23.29
C LYS A 25 20.11 12.68 23.22
N LYS A 26 20.75 12.22 24.30
CA LYS A 26 22.20 12.02 24.39
C LYS A 26 22.67 10.72 23.73
N ASN A 27 21.88 9.65 23.82
CA ASN A 27 22.23 8.32 23.34
C ASN A 27 21.37 7.92 22.12
N PRO A 28 21.90 8.05 20.88
CA PRO A 28 21.14 7.73 19.66
C PRO A 28 20.80 6.23 19.53
N ARG A 29 21.42 5.36 20.34
CA ARG A 29 21.08 3.92 20.42
C ARG A 29 19.71 3.69 21.05
N PHE A 30 19.27 4.57 21.96
CA PHE A 30 18.01 4.44 22.67
C PHE A 30 16.95 5.36 22.06
N LYS A 31 16.11 4.80 21.17
CA LYS A 31 15.08 5.55 20.44
C LYS A 31 13.81 4.74 20.25
N ALA A 32 12.69 5.44 20.09
CA ALA A 32 11.42 4.83 19.73
C ALA A 32 11.54 4.12 18.36
N ARG A 33 10.97 2.92 18.27
CA ARG A 33 10.89 2.13 17.04
C ARG A 33 9.44 1.78 16.77
N SER A 34 9.02 1.93 15.52
CA SER A 34 7.74 1.40 15.06
C SER A 34 7.89 -0.08 14.76
N ASN A 35 6.99 -0.90 15.28
CA ASN A 35 6.85 -2.29 14.86
C ASN A 35 5.49 -2.45 14.17
N TYR A 36 5.49 -3.08 13.00
CA TYR A 36 4.26 -3.42 12.30
C TYR A 36 3.89 -4.86 12.62
N VAL A 37 2.60 -5.09 12.89
CA VAL A 37 2.08 -6.45 13.03
C VAL A 37 2.24 -7.13 11.67
N LYS A 38 2.99 -8.23 11.65
CA LYS A 38 3.10 -9.08 10.47
C LYS A 38 2.00 -10.15 10.52
N PRO A 39 1.47 -10.59 9.38
CA PRO A 39 0.58 -11.74 9.34
C PRO A 39 1.22 -12.95 10.03
N HIS A 40 0.42 -13.71 10.78
CA HIS A 40 0.89 -14.94 11.40
C HIS A 40 1.02 -16.01 10.32
N HIS A 41 2.24 -16.46 10.05
CA HIS A 41 2.49 -17.55 9.11
C HIS A 41 2.35 -18.89 9.80
N ILE A 42 1.39 -19.70 9.37
CA ILE A 42 1.27 -21.09 9.79
C ILE A 42 2.43 -21.86 9.12
N PRO A 43 3.19 -22.71 9.84
CA PRO A 43 4.31 -23.46 9.25
C PRO A 43 3.95 -24.28 8.00
N ALA A 44 2.72 -24.81 7.95
CA ALA A 44 2.18 -25.48 6.77
C ALA A 44 2.17 -24.56 5.53
N ASN A 45 1.75 -23.31 5.69
CA ASN A 45 1.71 -22.33 4.61
C ASN A 45 3.12 -22.00 4.11
N VAL A 46 4.13 -22.01 4.98
CA VAL A 46 5.53 -21.78 4.57
C VAL A 46 6.01 -22.89 3.62
N GLY A 47 5.65 -24.15 3.91
CA GLY A 47 5.96 -25.28 3.05
C GLY A 47 5.28 -25.17 1.69
N GLU A 48 4.01 -24.76 1.66
CA GLU A 48 3.27 -24.51 0.40
C GLU A 48 3.84 -23.35 -0.40
N TRP A 49 4.22 -22.25 0.26
CA TRP A 49 4.84 -21.10 -0.40
C TRP A 49 6.21 -21.45 -0.97
N LEU A 50 6.98 -22.27 -0.26
CA LEU A 50 8.26 -22.74 -0.77
C LEU A 50 8.06 -23.65 -1.99
N LYS A 51 7.11 -24.59 -1.94
CA LYS A 51 6.76 -25.43 -3.09
C LYS A 51 6.31 -24.59 -4.30
N PHE A 52 5.45 -23.60 -4.06
CA PHE A 52 5.00 -22.68 -5.09
C PHE A 52 6.19 -21.90 -5.69
N ALA A 53 7.05 -21.29 -4.86
CA ALA A 53 8.23 -20.57 -5.33
C ALA A 53 9.19 -21.48 -6.11
N MET A 54 9.41 -22.70 -5.64
CA MET A 54 10.24 -23.70 -6.32
C MET A 54 9.68 -24.12 -7.68
N SER A 55 8.36 -24.08 -7.89
CA SER A 55 7.77 -24.39 -9.20
C SER A 55 8.19 -23.43 -10.31
N PHE A 56 8.65 -22.22 -9.94
CA PHE A 56 9.19 -21.23 -10.87
C PHE A 56 10.70 -21.33 -11.04
N VAL A 57 11.36 -22.32 -10.45
CA VAL A 57 12.82 -22.47 -10.52
C VAL A 57 13.17 -23.76 -11.23
N ARG A 58 13.99 -23.66 -12.28
CA ARG A 58 14.51 -24.80 -13.04
C ARG A 58 15.98 -25.04 -12.69
N PRO A 59 16.36 -26.26 -12.31
CA PRO A 59 17.77 -26.59 -12.08
C PRO A 59 18.52 -26.64 -13.42
N LEU A 60 19.75 -26.14 -13.42
CA LEU A 60 20.69 -26.19 -14.54
C LEU A 60 21.91 -27.06 -14.18
N PRO A 61 22.63 -27.60 -15.18
CA PRO A 61 23.90 -28.27 -14.95
C PRO A 61 24.89 -27.39 -14.16
N GLY A 62 25.66 -28.00 -13.25
CA GLY A 62 26.65 -27.29 -12.43
C GLY A 62 26.07 -26.59 -11.19
N GLY A 63 24.90 -27.02 -10.70
CA GLY A 63 24.31 -26.53 -9.44
C GLY A 63 23.71 -25.13 -9.52
N ARG A 64 23.48 -24.62 -10.74
CA ARG A 64 22.83 -23.32 -10.97
C ARG A 64 21.32 -23.50 -11.04
N TYR A 65 20.61 -22.39 -10.82
CA TYR A 65 19.16 -22.33 -10.91
C TYR A 65 18.75 -21.19 -11.84
N LEU A 66 17.73 -21.41 -12.66
CA LEU A 66 17.14 -20.41 -13.55
C LEU A 66 15.68 -20.21 -13.19
N PHE A 67 15.28 -18.96 -13.02
CA PHE A 67 13.86 -18.65 -12.89
C PHE A 67 13.14 -18.84 -14.21
N ASN A 68 11.91 -19.35 -14.15
CA ASN A 68 10.98 -19.35 -15.27
C ASN A 68 10.82 -17.92 -15.78
N ASP A 69 10.81 -17.75 -17.10
CA ASP A 69 10.68 -16.44 -17.72
C ASP A 69 9.30 -15.80 -17.51
N MET A 70 8.30 -16.61 -17.12
CA MET A 70 6.94 -16.18 -16.83
C MET A 70 6.27 -15.40 -17.98
N HIS A 71 6.68 -15.63 -19.24
CA HIS A 71 6.10 -14.93 -20.39
C HIS A 71 4.63 -15.30 -20.66
N ASP A 72 4.20 -16.46 -20.15
CA ASP A 72 2.83 -16.96 -20.27
C ASP A 72 1.95 -16.61 -19.05
N TYR A 73 2.47 -15.81 -18.12
CA TYR A 73 1.74 -15.42 -16.90
C TYR A 73 1.21 -13.99 -17.00
N VAL A 74 -0.05 -13.83 -16.60
CA VAL A 74 -0.67 -12.53 -16.36
C VAL A 74 -1.00 -12.44 -14.88
N HIS A 75 -0.41 -11.47 -14.20
CA HIS A 75 -0.69 -11.20 -12.79
C HIS A 75 -1.95 -10.35 -12.69
N VAL A 76 -2.87 -10.76 -11.82
CA VAL A 76 -4.12 -10.06 -11.56
C VAL A 76 -4.13 -9.64 -10.10
N ASP A 77 -4.38 -8.37 -9.83
CA ASP A 77 -4.46 -7.83 -8.48
C ASP A 77 -5.62 -6.84 -8.35
N GLU A 78 -6.25 -6.83 -7.17
CA GLU A 78 -7.27 -5.87 -6.80
C GLU A 78 -6.72 -4.86 -5.81
N LYS A 79 -6.91 -3.57 -6.11
CA LYS A 79 -6.38 -2.51 -5.27
C LYS A 79 -7.34 -1.36 -5.08
N TRP A 80 -7.51 -0.96 -3.83
CA TRP A 80 -8.25 0.25 -3.45
C TRP A 80 -7.39 1.50 -3.63
N PHE A 81 -7.87 2.44 -4.43
CA PHE A 81 -7.28 3.77 -4.60
C PHE A 81 -8.18 4.81 -3.96
N TYR A 82 -7.61 5.63 -3.07
CA TYR A 82 -8.31 6.78 -2.51
C TYR A 82 -8.21 7.95 -3.47
N LEU A 83 -9.33 8.62 -3.75
CA LEU A 83 -9.39 9.81 -4.60
C LEU A 83 -8.47 10.93 -4.08
N THR A 84 -8.24 10.99 -2.77
CA THR A 84 -7.24 11.88 -2.19
C THR A 84 -6.47 11.20 -1.08
N LYS A 85 -5.16 11.47 -1.02
CA LYS A 85 -4.29 10.97 0.06
C LYS A 85 -4.73 11.56 1.40
N VAL A 86 -4.74 10.71 2.44
CA VAL A 86 -5.01 11.09 3.84
C VAL A 86 -3.91 12.02 4.35
N LYS A 87 -2.64 11.69 4.06
CA LYS A 87 -1.47 12.51 4.39
C LYS A 87 -0.81 12.93 3.08
N GLY A 88 -0.79 14.24 2.81
CA GLY A 88 -0.07 14.85 1.69
C GLY A 88 1.13 15.65 2.21
N ARG A 89 2.16 15.80 1.39
CA ARG A 89 3.25 16.74 1.64
C ARG A 89 3.06 17.93 0.70
N TYR A 90 3.09 19.14 1.25
CA TYR A 90 2.97 20.38 0.50
C TYR A 90 4.26 21.17 0.70
N TYR A 91 4.72 21.82 -0.36
CA TYR A 91 5.78 22.80 -0.33
C TYR A 91 5.10 24.14 -0.44
N VAL A 92 5.31 24.97 0.56
CA VAL A 92 4.62 26.24 0.78
C VAL A 92 5.70 27.21 1.23
N TYR A 93 5.69 28.44 0.72
CA TYR A 93 6.64 29.47 1.16
C TYR A 93 6.34 29.89 2.62
N ASP A 94 7.31 30.52 3.28
CA ASP A 94 7.20 30.84 4.71
C ASP A 94 6.05 31.81 5.04
N ASP A 95 5.61 32.59 4.03
CA ASP A 95 4.51 33.56 4.09
C ASP A 95 3.18 33.03 3.54
N GLU A 96 3.14 31.79 3.04
CA GLU A 96 1.93 31.19 2.49
C GLU A 96 1.22 30.29 3.53
N GLU A 97 -0.10 30.40 3.61
CA GLU A 97 -0.91 29.50 4.44
C GLU A 97 -1.15 28.15 3.75
N VAL A 98 -0.89 27.06 4.47
CA VAL A 98 -1.19 25.71 3.97
C VAL A 98 -2.71 25.53 3.88
N THR A 99 -3.20 25.18 2.69
CA THR A 99 -4.63 24.88 2.48
C THR A 99 -5.17 23.85 3.49
N VAL A 100 -6.22 24.23 4.21
CA VAL A 100 -6.86 23.35 5.21
C VAL A 100 -7.69 22.30 4.48
N ARG A 101 -7.26 21.04 4.58
CA ARG A 101 -8.03 19.88 4.10
C ARG A 101 -8.65 19.15 5.29
N ALA A 102 -9.95 19.35 5.50
CA ALA A 102 -10.69 18.70 6.58
C ALA A 102 -11.69 17.66 6.01
N VAL A 103 -11.68 16.46 6.60
CA VAL A 103 -12.69 15.42 6.39
C VAL A 103 -13.01 14.80 7.74
N LYS A 104 -14.29 14.51 8.02
CA LYS A 104 -14.73 13.96 9.32
C LYS A 104 -14.04 12.64 9.71
N SER A 105 -13.75 11.78 8.74
CA SER A 105 -12.98 10.55 8.93
C SER A 105 -12.42 10.04 7.60
N LYS A 106 -11.40 9.18 7.64
CA LYS A 106 -10.84 8.52 6.44
C LYS A 106 -11.90 7.75 5.64
N ARG A 107 -12.94 7.23 6.30
CA ARG A 107 -14.03 6.46 5.65
C ARG A 107 -14.88 7.31 4.70
N PHE A 108 -14.87 8.64 4.85
CA PHE A 108 -15.59 9.55 3.96
C PHE A 108 -14.77 9.96 2.73
N ILE A 109 -13.51 9.53 2.63
CA ILE A 109 -12.72 9.74 1.42
C ILE A 109 -13.15 8.68 0.41
N THR A 110 -13.72 9.11 -0.71
CA THR A 110 -14.07 8.25 -1.83
C THR A 110 -12.89 7.37 -2.22
N ASN A 111 -13.07 6.05 -2.16
CA ASN A 111 -12.13 5.06 -2.64
C ASN A 111 -12.78 4.27 -3.77
N VAL A 112 -11.99 3.91 -4.78
CA VAL A 112 -12.40 3.13 -5.93
C VAL A 112 -11.52 1.89 -5.98
N MET A 113 -12.12 0.72 -6.15
CA MET A 113 -11.37 -0.52 -6.36
C MET A 113 -11.04 -0.66 -7.83
N PHE A 114 -9.80 -1.06 -8.13
CA PHE A 114 -9.36 -1.34 -9.48
C PHE A 114 -8.84 -2.76 -9.56
N LEU A 115 -9.23 -3.46 -10.62
CA LEU A 115 -8.62 -4.70 -11.07
C LEU A 115 -7.52 -4.33 -12.08
N ALA A 116 -6.27 -4.69 -11.76
CA ALA A 116 -5.15 -4.49 -12.66
C ALA A 116 -4.64 -5.85 -13.13
N THR A 117 -4.44 -5.99 -14.45
CA THR A 117 -3.79 -7.15 -15.04
C THR A 117 -2.51 -6.73 -15.74
N VAL A 118 -1.39 -7.32 -15.31
CA VAL A 118 -0.05 -6.96 -15.77
C VAL A 118 0.73 -8.24 -16.08
N ALA A 119 1.29 -8.31 -17.28
CA ALA A 119 2.19 -9.39 -17.69
C ALA A 119 3.64 -8.96 -17.49
N ARG A 120 4.59 -9.74 -18.00
CA ARG A 120 6.01 -9.36 -18.03
C ARG A 120 6.32 -8.45 -19.23
N PRO A 121 7.01 -7.29 -19.05
CA PRO A 121 7.45 -6.46 -20.17
C PRO A 121 8.35 -7.24 -21.12
N ARG A 122 8.11 -7.08 -22.42
CA ARG A 122 8.88 -7.78 -23.46
C ARG A 122 9.08 -6.89 -24.68
N TYR A 123 10.20 -7.09 -25.35
CA TYR A 123 10.46 -6.44 -26.63
C TYR A 123 9.81 -7.25 -27.75
N ASP A 124 9.13 -6.56 -28.67
CA ASP A 124 8.62 -7.14 -29.91
C ASP A 124 9.62 -6.87 -31.05
N PRO A 125 10.31 -7.90 -31.56
CA PRO A 125 11.25 -7.76 -32.68
C PRO A 125 10.59 -7.33 -33.99
N HIS A 126 9.31 -7.68 -34.22
CA HIS A 126 8.61 -7.36 -35.46
C HIS A 126 8.22 -5.88 -35.50
N GLY A 127 7.62 -5.38 -34.42
CA GLY A 127 7.25 -3.97 -34.27
C GLY A 127 8.41 -3.06 -33.84
N LYS A 128 9.58 -3.62 -33.51
CA LYS A 128 10.75 -2.93 -32.92
C LYS A 128 10.39 -2.06 -31.71
N LYS A 129 9.44 -2.51 -30.89
CA LYS A 129 8.87 -1.75 -29.77
C LYS A 129 8.89 -2.55 -28.48
N ALA A 130 9.09 -1.86 -27.36
CA ALA A 130 8.92 -2.45 -26.05
C ALA A 130 7.43 -2.43 -25.65
N TRP A 131 6.90 -3.57 -25.24
CA TRP A 131 5.60 -3.66 -24.61
C TRP A 131 5.74 -3.46 -23.10
N ASP A 132 4.97 -2.53 -22.55
CA ASP A 132 5.00 -2.15 -21.13
C ASP A 132 4.25 -3.13 -20.22
N ALA A 133 3.74 -4.22 -20.80
CA ALA A 133 3.08 -5.33 -20.12
C ALA A 133 1.75 -5.01 -19.44
N LYS A 134 1.22 -3.80 -19.65
CA LYS A 134 -0.11 -3.45 -19.14
C LYS A 134 -1.14 -4.07 -20.05
N VAL A 135 -1.98 -4.92 -19.48
CA VAL A 135 -3.03 -5.63 -20.22
C VAL A 135 -4.36 -4.91 -19.99
N VAL A 136 -4.82 -4.81 -18.74
CA VAL A 136 -6.07 -4.12 -18.38
C VAL A 136 -5.92 -3.37 -17.05
N PHE A 137 -6.62 -2.24 -16.95
CA PHE A 137 -6.85 -1.50 -15.72
C PHE A 137 -8.32 -1.13 -15.63
N TRP A 138 -9.10 -1.86 -14.83
CA TRP A 138 -10.56 -1.75 -14.78
C TRP A 138 -11.05 -1.26 -13.42
N PRO A 139 -11.81 -0.15 -13.36
CA PRO A 139 -12.46 0.29 -12.12
C PRO A 139 -13.71 -0.55 -11.84
N PHE A 140 -13.89 -0.98 -10.60
CA PHE A 140 -15.20 -1.43 -10.11
C PHE A 140 -16.04 -0.20 -9.78
N VAL A 141 -16.89 0.19 -10.72
CA VAL A 141 -17.83 1.29 -10.58
C VAL A 141 -19.19 0.89 -11.15
N GLN A 142 -20.24 1.36 -10.50
CA GLN A 142 -21.61 1.20 -10.97
C GLN A 142 -22.13 2.54 -11.46
N VAL A 143 -22.68 2.58 -12.67
CA VAL A 143 -23.38 3.76 -13.17
C VAL A 143 -24.85 3.62 -12.80
N THR A 144 -25.31 4.43 -11.84
CA THR A 144 -26.71 4.42 -11.39
C THR A 144 -27.35 5.79 -11.57
N PRO A 145 -28.66 5.86 -11.89
CA PRO A 145 -29.36 7.12 -11.95
C PRO A 145 -29.49 7.72 -10.54
N ALA A 146 -29.29 9.02 -10.46
CA ALA A 146 -29.41 9.81 -9.24
C ALA A 146 -30.79 9.64 -8.59
N GLN A 147 -30.87 8.97 -7.43
CA GLN A 147 -32.15 8.79 -6.71
C GLN A 147 -32.74 10.10 -6.17
N ARG A 148 -31.88 11.01 -5.70
CA ARG A 148 -32.25 12.34 -5.19
C ARG A 148 -31.58 13.43 -6.01
N GLY A 149 -32.30 14.53 -6.19
CA GLY A 149 -31.75 15.78 -6.72
C GLY A 149 -30.91 16.49 -5.66
N SER A 150 -29.88 17.18 -6.10
CA SER A 150 -29.08 18.10 -5.29
C SER A 150 -28.78 19.36 -6.11
N LYS A 151 -28.26 20.41 -5.46
CA LYS A 151 -27.90 21.68 -6.12
C LYS A 151 -27.01 21.50 -7.34
N ASN A 152 -26.15 20.48 -7.33
CA ASN A 152 -25.19 20.21 -8.41
C ASN A 152 -25.59 19.03 -9.30
N ARG A 153 -26.77 18.41 -9.07
CA ARG A 153 -27.16 17.19 -9.80
C ARG A 153 -28.68 16.98 -9.84
N PRO A 154 -29.33 17.01 -11.02
CA PRO A 154 -30.75 16.68 -11.13
C PRO A 154 -31.03 15.21 -10.84
N LYS A 155 -32.25 14.90 -10.38
CA LYS A 155 -32.73 13.53 -10.19
C LYS A 155 -32.72 12.81 -11.55
N GLY A 156 -32.28 11.55 -11.58
CA GLY A 156 -32.16 10.76 -12.80
C GLY A 156 -30.85 10.92 -13.58
N ALA A 157 -29.98 11.89 -13.24
CA ALA A 157 -28.66 12.00 -13.86
C ALA A 157 -27.81 10.75 -13.59
N MET A 158 -27.17 10.21 -14.63
CA MET A 158 -26.30 9.03 -14.51
C MET A 158 -25.06 9.35 -13.69
N VAL A 159 -24.81 8.54 -12.66
CA VAL A 159 -23.73 8.78 -11.69
C VAL A 159 -22.92 7.53 -11.52
N THR A 160 -21.62 7.70 -11.70
CA THR A 160 -20.63 6.68 -11.40
C THR A 160 -20.34 6.66 -9.90
N THR A 161 -20.76 5.59 -9.23
CA THR A 161 -20.45 5.32 -7.83
C THR A 161 -19.48 4.14 -7.74
N PRO A 162 -18.39 4.24 -6.96
CA PRO A 162 -17.58 3.07 -6.63
C PRO A 162 -18.31 2.11 -5.69
#